data_AF-A0A059CTU9-F1
#
_entry.id   AF-A0A059CTU9-F1
#
_cell.length_a   1.000
_cell.length_b   1.000
_cell.length_c   1.000
_cell.angle_alpha   90.00
_cell.angle_beta   90.00
_cell.angle_gamma   90.00
#
_symmetry.space_group_name_H-M   'P 1'
#
loop_
_entity.id
_entity.type
_entity.pdbx_description
1 polymer ?
#
loop_
_entity_poly.entity_id
_entity_poly.type
_entity_poly.pdbx_seq_one_letter_code
_entity_poly.pdbx_strand_id
1 'polypeptide(L)'
;MATQRYYLAIKAHADMQPKLEENNLKLLHMKEPLGCWREWSVLTYNHNVIGEILMKENKFLQKKIDDYEKKLKILTTPSMYCPHMYCGCPTAQLSSAEVELRVARSSEELEVEI
;
A
#
# COMPACT_ATOMS: atom_id res chain seq x y z
N MET A 1 16.21 19.21 0.63
CA MET A 1 16.01 17.75 0.78
C MET A 1 17.37 17.08 0.89
N ALA A 2 17.53 16.10 1.79
CA ALA A 2 18.80 15.41 2.02
C ALA A 2 19.39 14.82 0.72
N THR A 3 18.53 14.25 -0.11
CA THR A 3 18.80 13.61 -1.41
C THR A 3 19.56 14.51 -2.39
N GLN A 4 19.19 15.80 -2.47
CA GLN A 4 19.85 16.75 -3.39
C GLN A 4 21.22 17.19 -2.89
N ARG A 5 21.44 17.26 -1.57
CA ARG A 5 22.75 17.56 -0.99
C ARG A 5 23.72 16.40 -1.23
N TYR A 6 23.26 15.15 -1.06
CA TYR A 6 24.08 13.97 -1.37
C TYR A 6 24.40 13.87 -2.85
N TYR A 7 23.42 14.11 -3.73
CA TYR A 7 23.65 14.12 -5.17
C TYR A 7 24.73 15.15 -5.57
N LEU A 8 24.63 16.37 -5.03
CA LEU A 8 25.64 17.42 -5.28
C LEU A 8 27.00 17.06 -4.68
N ALA A 9 27.07 16.42 -3.52
CA ALA A 9 28.31 15.94 -2.93
C ALA A 9 28.96 14.84 -3.79
N ILE A 10 28.16 13.86 -4.26
CA ILE A 10 28.62 12.80 -5.17
C ILE A 10 29.17 13.41 -6.46
N LYS A 11 28.47 14.40 -7.05
CA LYS A 11 28.94 15.15 -8.22
C LYS A 11 30.19 15.98 -7.96
N ALA A 12 30.28 16.66 -6.82
CA ALA A 12 31.41 17.52 -6.49
C ALA A 12 32.68 16.71 -6.21
N HIS A 13 32.55 15.49 -5.68
CA HIS A 13 33.69 14.60 -5.46
C HIS A 13 34.10 13.82 -6.71
N ALA A 14 33.20 13.69 -7.70
CA ALA A 14 33.46 12.90 -8.88
C ALA A 14 33.73 13.77 -10.11
N ASP A 15 34.97 13.71 -10.57
CA ASP A 15 35.26 13.75 -12.00
C ASP A 15 34.69 12.44 -12.61
N MET A 16 33.36 12.41 -12.78
CA MET A 16 32.53 11.20 -12.82
C MET A 16 32.73 10.42 -14.13
N GLN A 17 33.87 9.72 -14.22
CA GLN A 17 34.19 8.66 -15.17
C GLN A 17 33.25 7.43 -15.00
N PRO A 18 33.10 6.54 -16.02
CA PRO A 18 31.89 5.75 -16.37
C PRO A 18 31.38 4.68 -15.37
N LYS A 19 31.77 4.73 -14.10
CA LYS A 19 31.52 3.68 -13.10
C LYS A 19 30.17 3.78 -12.38
N LEU A 20 29.41 4.85 -12.63
CA LEU A 20 28.08 5.07 -12.06
C LEU A 20 27.02 5.18 -13.16
N GLU A 21 25.93 4.44 -13.02
CA GLU A 21 24.77 4.51 -13.90
C GLU A 21 23.51 4.81 -13.09
N GLU A 22 22.68 5.76 -13.57
CA GLU A 22 21.40 6.07 -12.95
C GLU A 22 20.31 5.22 -13.60
N ASN A 23 19.50 4.54 -12.78
CA ASN A 23 18.36 3.77 -13.29
C ASN A 23 17.06 4.60 -13.36
N ASN A 24 15.98 4.00 -13.86
CA ASN A 24 14.66 4.65 -13.96
C ASN A 24 14.08 5.15 -12.62
N LEU A 25 14.57 4.61 -11.49
CA LEU A 25 14.18 4.99 -10.13
C LEU A 25 15.13 6.04 -9.53
N LYS A 26 16.07 6.58 -10.32
CA LYS A 26 17.10 7.54 -9.91
C LYS A 26 18.10 6.98 -8.88
N LEU A 27 18.22 5.66 -8.79
CA LEU A 27 19.25 5.00 -7.99
C LEU A 27 20.55 4.95 -8.77
N LEU A 28 21.65 5.16 -8.08
CA LEU A 28 23.01 5.09 -8.62
C LEU A 28 23.55 3.67 -8.47
N HIS A 29 23.79 3.00 -9.58
CA HIS A 29 24.41 1.68 -9.63
C HIS A 29 25.93 1.81 -9.82
N MET A 30 26.70 1.18 -8.93
CA MET A 30 28.16 1.10 -9.02
C MET A 30 28.55 -0.10 -9.88
N LYS A 31 29.11 0.13 -11.07
CA LYS A 31 29.60 -0.94 -11.96
C LYS A 31 30.87 -1.61 -11.44
N GLU A 32 31.66 -0.85 -10.70
CA GLU A 32 32.89 -1.29 -10.03
C GLU A 32 32.97 -0.61 -8.66
N PRO A 33 33.70 -1.19 -7.69
CA PRO A 33 33.99 -0.53 -6.43
C PRO A 33 34.61 0.86 -6.67
N LEU A 34 34.09 1.87 -5.98
CA LEU A 34 34.63 3.22 -6.08
C LEU A 34 35.85 3.40 -5.18
N GLY A 35 36.01 2.52 -4.18
CA GLY A 35 37.05 2.60 -3.16
C GLY A 35 36.82 3.74 -2.16
N CYS A 36 37.24 3.50 -0.91
CA CYS A 36 37.23 4.48 0.18
C CYS A 36 35.81 4.96 0.59
N TRP A 37 35.72 6.11 1.27
CA TRP A 37 34.47 6.71 1.79
C TRP A 37 33.43 7.07 0.72
N ARG A 38 33.76 6.96 -0.58
CA ARG A 38 32.89 7.38 -1.70
C ARG A 38 31.70 6.45 -1.90
N GLU A 39 31.89 5.15 -1.66
CA GLU A 39 30.84 4.13 -1.78
C GLU A 39 29.67 4.42 -0.84
N TRP A 40 29.98 4.88 0.36
CA TRP A 40 28.97 5.21 1.35
C TRP A 40 28.13 6.41 0.97
N SER A 41 28.68 7.40 0.28
CA SER A 41 27.88 8.53 -0.21
C SER A 41 26.81 8.04 -1.20
N VAL A 42 27.18 7.10 -2.07
CA VAL A 42 26.26 6.46 -3.04
C VAL A 42 25.22 5.60 -2.32
N LEU A 43 25.64 4.78 -1.34
CA LEU A 43 24.73 3.95 -0.53
C LEU A 43 23.73 4.80 0.25
N THR A 44 24.18 5.87 0.92
CA THR A 44 23.30 6.80 1.65
C THR A 44 22.34 7.52 0.72
N TYR A 45 22.78 7.94 -0.47
CA TYR A 45 21.89 8.53 -1.47
C TYR A 45 20.80 7.54 -1.90
N ASN A 46 21.16 6.32 -2.28
CA ASN A 46 20.20 5.29 -2.68
C ASN A 46 19.22 4.95 -1.56
N HIS A 47 19.70 4.85 -0.31
CA HIS A 47 18.86 4.62 0.85
C HIS A 47 17.79 5.70 1.02
N ASN A 48 18.16 6.97 0.84
CA ASN A 48 17.21 8.09 0.91
C ASN A 48 16.19 8.04 -0.23
N VAL A 49 16.61 7.74 -1.46
CA VAL A 49 15.69 7.59 -2.61
C VAL A 49 14.68 6.47 -2.36
N ILE A 50 15.14 5.30 -1.89
CA ILE A 50 14.25 4.18 -1.54
C ILE A 50 13.30 4.58 -0.42
N GLY A 51 13.79 5.24 0.63
CA GLY A 51 12.95 5.76 1.72
C GLY A 51 11.83 6.68 1.22
N GLU A 52 12.13 7.60 0.31
CA GLU A 52 11.13 8.49 -0.30
C GLU A 52 10.09 7.72 -1.13
N ILE A 53 10.52 6.71 -1.90
CA ILE A 53 9.61 5.86 -2.69
C ILE A 53 8.66 5.11 -1.75
N LEU A 54 9.20 4.42 -0.74
CA LEU A 54 8.41 3.64 0.22
C LEU A 54 7.43 4.50 1.00
N MET A 55 7.83 5.71 1.42
CA MET A 55 6.93 6.64 2.10
C MET A 55 5.74 7.07 1.21
N LYS A 56 5.99 7.30 -0.07
CA LYS A 56 4.94 7.67 -1.04
C LYS A 56 3.98 6.50 -1.28
N GLU A 57 4.51 5.31 -1.50
CA GLU A 57 3.70 4.10 -1.72
C GLU A 57 2.86 3.76 -0.49
N ASN A 58 3.44 3.81 0.71
CA ASN A 58 2.71 3.56 1.95
C ASN A 58 1.55 4.55 2.12
N LYS A 59 1.79 5.86 1.91
CA LYS A 59 0.74 6.88 1.95
C LYS A 59 -0.37 6.62 0.92
N PHE A 60 -0.02 6.16 -0.28
CA PHE A 60 -0.99 5.82 -1.31
C PHE A 60 -1.83 4.59 -0.94
N LEU A 61 -1.18 3.55 -0.40
CA LEU A 61 -1.85 2.34 0.05
C LEU A 61 -2.78 2.60 1.23
N GLN A 62 -2.35 3.39 2.21
CA GLN A 62 -3.19 3.80 3.34
C GLN A 62 -4.47 4.48 2.85
N LYS A 63 -4.35 5.43 1.90
CA LYS A 63 -5.52 6.08 1.32
C LYS A 63 -6.48 5.10 0.64
N LYS A 64 -5.95 4.09 -0.07
CA LYS A 64 -6.80 3.05 -0.69
C LYS A 64 -7.53 2.22 0.36
N ILE A 65 -6.85 1.85 1.45
CA ILE A 65 -7.47 1.13 2.57
C ILE A 65 -8.63 1.96 3.13
N ASP A 66 -8.39 3.23 3.45
CA ASP A 66 -9.42 4.13 3.98
C ASP A 66 -10.63 4.26 3.03
N ASP A 67 -10.38 4.37 1.72
CA ASP A 67 -11.43 4.45 0.70
C ASP A 67 -12.25 3.14 0.61
N TYR A 68 -11.60 1.98 0.72
CA TYR A 68 -12.29 0.69 0.73
C TYR A 68 -13.09 0.47 2.01
N GLU A 69 -12.53 0.82 3.17
CA GLU A 69 -13.26 0.77 4.44
C GLU A 69 -14.49 1.67 4.44
N LYS A 70 -14.39 2.86 3.84
CA LYS A 70 -15.54 3.77 3.68
C LYS A 70 -16.61 3.16 2.78
N LYS A 71 -16.23 2.55 1.66
CA LYS A 71 -17.19 1.86 0.76
C LYS A 71 -17.84 0.68 1.46
N LEU A 72 -17.07 -0.11 2.20
CA LEU A 72 -17.59 -1.24 2.97
C LEU A 72 -18.61 -0.76 4.01
N LYS A 73 -18.32 0.31 4.75
CA LYS A 73 -19.26 0.91 5.72
C LYS A 73 -20.58 1.31 5.07
N ILE A 74 -20.56 1.90 3.87
CA ILE A 74 -21.78 2.28 3.14
C ILE A 74 -22.61 1.03 2.77
N LEU A 75 -21.94 -0.03 2.32
CA LEU A 75 -22.60 -1.29 1.94
C LEU A 75 -23.15 -2.06 3.14
N THR A 76 -22.50 -1.96 4.30
CA THR A 76 -22.89 -2.67 5.53
C THR A 76 -23.78 -1.85 6.46
N THR A 77 -23.93 -0.55 6.25
CA THR A 77 -24.92 0.25 6.99
C THR A 77 -26.34 -0.23 6.65
N PRO A 78 -27.13 -0.70 7.63
CA PRO A 78 -28.52 -1.05 7.39
C PRO A 78 -29.25 0.21 6.93
N SER A 79 -29.93 0.14 5.78
CA SER A 79 -30.85 1.18 5.31
C SER A 79 -32.01 1.30 6.31
N MET A 80 -31.83 2.13 7.33
CA MET A 80 -32.76 2.32 8.44
C MET A 80 -33.87 3.33 8.11
N TYR A 81 -34.33 3.33 6.86
CA TYR A 81 -35.51 4.06 6.42
C TYR A 81 -36.36 3.15 5.53
N CYS A 82 -37.24 2.37 6.16
CA CYS A 82 -38.47 1.95 5.53
C CYS A 82 -39.59 2.79 6.14
N PRO A 83 -39.94 3.96 5.57
CA PRO A 83 -41.07 4.72 6.02
C PRO A 83 -42.32 4.15 5.36
N HIS A 84 -42.89 3.07 5.90
CA HIS A 84 -44.32 2.83 5.69
C HIS A 84 -44.92 1.91 6.74
N MET A 85 -45.67 2.51 7.67
CA MET A 85 -46.48 1.86 8.71
C MET A 85 -47.65 0.99 8.20
N TYR A 86 -47.62 0.47 6.96
CA TYR A 86 -48.76 -0.27 6.39
C TYR A 86 -48.38 -1.42 5.44
N CYS A 87 -47.31 -2.16 5.70
CA CYS A 87 -47.09 -3.42 4.98
C CYS A 87 -47.13 -4.59 5.97
N GLY A 88 -48.24 -5.33 5.98
CA GLY A 88 -48.37 -6.60 6.69
C GLY A 88 -47.56 -7.71 6.05
N CYS A 89 -46.25 -7.52 5.90
CA CYS A 89 -45.33 -8.61 5.60
C CYS A 89 -44.97 -9.30 6.92
N PRO A 90 -45.12 -10.62 7.06
CA PRO A 90 -44.71 -11.32 8.26
C PRO A 90 -43.20 -11.17 8.39
N THR A 91 -42.77 -10.48 9.43
CA THR A 91 -41.39 -10.24 9.78
C THR A 91 -40.70 -11.59 9.99
N ALA A 92 -39.98 -12.08 8.99
CA ALA A 92 -38.93 -13.06 9.23
C ALA A 92 -37.79 -12.31 9.93
N GLN A 93 -37.94 -12.14 11.25
CA GLN A 93 -36.80 -11.81 12.12
C GLN A 93 -35.87 -13.01 12.04
N LEU A 94 -34.92 -12.98 11.10
CA LEU A 94 -33.84 -13.94 11.12
C LEU A 94 -33.03 -13.65 12.38
N SER A 95 -33.11 -14.56 13.34
CA SER A 95 -32.36 -14.44 14.59
C SER A 95 -30.87 -14.45 14.27
N SER A 96 -30.03 -13.90 15.15
CA SER A 96 -28.56 -13.90 14.97
C SER A 96 -28.00 -15.30 14.64
N ALA A 97 -28.68 -16.35 15.09
CA ALA A 97 -28.35 -17.74 14.80
C ALA A 97 -28.54 -18.13 13.32
N GLU A 98 -29.50 -17.56 12.60
CA GLU A 98 -29.74 -17.88 11.17
C GLU A 98 -28.74 -17.19 10.24
N VAL A 99 -28.17 -16.06 10.66
CA VAL A 99 -27.06 -15.42 9.96
C VAL A 99 -25.79 -16.27 10.12
N GLU A 100 -25.49 -16.73 11.34
CA GLU A 100 -24.35 -17.64 11.58
C GLU A 100 -24.50 -18.97 10.83
N LEU A 101 -25.71 -19.55 10.77
CA LEU A 101 -25.96 -20.79 10.02
C LEU A 101 -25.75 -20.62 8.50
N ARG A 102 -26.08 -19.44 7.94
CA ARG A 102 -25.84 -19.14 6.51
C ARG A 102 -24.37 -18.89 6.20
N VAL A 103 -23.65 -18.25 7.12
CA VAL A 103 -22.19 -18.07 6.98
C VAL A 103 -21.47 -19.42 7.08
N ALA A 104 -21.87 -20.29 8.01
CA ALA A 104 -21.32 -21.65 8.13
C ALA A 104 -21.59 -22.50 6.87
N ARG A 105 -22.82 -22.45 6.33
CA ARG A 105 -23.17 -23.19 5.11
C ARG A 105 -22.40 -22.72 3.87
N SER A 106 -22.07 -21.44 3.79
CA SER A 106 -21.24 -20.89 2.71
C SER A 106 -19.77 -21.28 2.81
N SER A 107 -19.26 -21.60 4.01
CA SER A 107 -17.90 -22.09 4.19
C SER A 107 -17.77 -23.58 3.84
N GLU A 108 -18.80 -24.39 4.12
CA GLU A 108 -18.81 -25.81 3.76
C GLU A 108 -18.94 -26.04 2.24
N GLU A 109 -19.67 -25.19 1.51
CA GLU A 109 -19.77 -25.29 0.05
C GLU A 109 -18.46 -24.92 -0.68
N LEU A 110 -17.55 -24.17 -0.04
CA LEU A 110 -16.24 -23.84 -0.60
C LEU A 110 -15.18 -24.95 -0.42
N GLU A 111 -15.39 -25.88 0.51
CA GLU A 111 -14.47 -27.00 0.75
C GLU A 111 -14.75 -28.22 -0.14
N VAL A 112 -15.88 -28.26 -0.84
CA VAL A 112 -16.28 -29.39 -1.72
C VAL A 112 -15.83 -29.16 -3.18
N GLU A 113 -15.29 -27.99 -3.52
CA GLU A 113 -14.86 -27.63 -4.88
C GLU A 113 -13.32 -27.49 -5.03
N ILE A 114 -12.54 -28.30 -4.28
CA ILE A 114 -11.09 -28.52 -4.48
C ILE A 114 -10.79 -29.98 -4.79
#